data_AF-A0A507CD27-F1
#
_entry.id   AF-A0A507CD27-F1
#
_cell.length_a   1.000
_cell.length_b   1.000
_cell.length_c   1.000
_cell.angle_alpha   90.00
_cell.angle_beta   90.00
_cell.angle_gamma   90.00
#
_symmetry.space_group_name_H-M   'P 1'
#
loop_
_entity.id
_entity.type
_entity.pdbx_description
1 polymer ?
#
loop_
_entity_poly.entity_id
_entity_poly.type
_entity_poly.pdbx_seq_one_letter_code
_entity_poly.pdbx_strand_id
1 'polypeptide(L)'
;MSQVEASQQEDDGPIYCAEQIRIPPELPDLLKSFTKHIIRTQPGNLLAASAEYFQRLSKVKTDDASGNGAQAANPAPSATLSKIHLEAFYQKFANGNVEVVSKREIENAARGANIAADAVRDVMLLGEWTERVPWLKFWALLAASTTNTLDAAVFVAAEVLADQGRVPTAIIVEVLSFLGQRDPDVGIGQADIAAENILAVGTEIQLDELRQILERDAVPAPFDAGEDEQQEQEEDPEAEQEQEQEQEPEEEAEPTDEA
;
A
#
# COMPACT_ATOMS: atom_id res chain seq x y z
N MET A 1 12.28 82.85 -37.54
CA MET A 1 11.61 82.35 -36.32
C MET A 1 11.60 80.84 -36.42
N SER A 2 12.43 80.21 -35.60
CA SER A 2 12.59 78.77 -35.51
C SER A 2 11.50 78.22 -34.60
N GLN A 3 10.73 77.24 -35.05
CA GLN A 3 9.98 76.35 -34.17
C GLN A 3 10.46 74.94 -34.47
N VAL A 4 11.37 74.46 -33.62
CA VAL A 4 11.63 73.04 -33.43
C VAL A 4 10.64 72.63 -32.34
N GLU A 5 9.54 72.00 -32.75
CA GLU A 5 8.60 71.38 -31.80
C GLU A 5 9.31 70.21 -31.13
N ALA A 6 9.59 70.39 -29.85
CA ALA A 6 10.08 69.35 -28.98
C ALA A 6 8.89 68.52 -28.48
N SER A 7 9.07 67.20 -28.64
CA SER A 7 8.70 66.14 -27.70
C SER A 7 7.24 65.90 -27.40
N GLN A 8 6.78 64.69 -27.75
CA GLN A 8 6.09 63.80 -26.83
C GLN A 8 6.36 62.37 -27.28
N GLN A 9 7.31 61.73 -26.59
CA GLN A 9 7.55 60.30 -26.65
C GLN A 9 6.46 59.69 -25.76
N GLU A 10 5.47 59.06 -26.38
CA GLU A 10 4.37 58.39 -25.68
C GLU A 10 4.97 57.25 -24.84
N ASP A 11 4.92 57.43 -23.52
CA ASP A 11 5.23 56.40 -22.54
C ASP A 11 4.10 55.36 -22.61
N ASP A 12 4.33 54.27 -23.35
CA ASP A 12 3.48 53.07 -23.35
C ASP A 12 3.67 52.31 -22.04
N GLY A 13 3.32 52.99 -20.94
CA GLY A 13 3.18 52.38 -19.64
C GLY A 13 2.08 51.32 -19.69
N PRO A 14 2.17 50.26 -18.86
CA PRO A 14 1.16 49.21 -18.87
C PRO A 14 -0.25 49.80 -18.75
N ILE A 15 -1.14 49.41 -19.68
CA ILE A 15 -2.55 49.87 -19.80
C ILE A 15 -3.37 49.69 -18.50
N TYR A 16 -2.82 48.98 -17.52
CA TYR A 16 -3.44 48.68 -16.23
C TYR A 16 -2.64 49.32 -15.08
N CYS A 17 -3.35 50.02 -14.20
CA CYS A 17 -2.78 50.47 -12.93
C CYS A 17 -2.56 49.26 -12.02
N ALA A 18 -1.45 49.19 -11.27
CA ALA A 18 -1.13 48.07 -10.38
C ALA A 18 -2.26 47.73 -9.38
N GLU A 19 -3.06 48.72 -8.99
CA GLU A 19 -4.22 48.59 -8.10
C GLU A 19 -5.41 47.83 -8.73
N GLN A 20 -5.49 47.79 -10.06
CA GLN A 20 -6.54 47.07 -10.79
C GLN A 20 -6.27 45.56 -10.87
N ILE A 21 -5.01 45.12 -10.71
CA ILE A 21 -4.63 43.72 -10.73
C ILE A 21 -4.57 43.19 -9.30
N ARG A 22 -5.67 42.64 -8.81
CA ARG A 22 -5.71 41.97 -7.51
C ARG A 22 -5.21 40.53 -7.64
N ILE A 23 -3.94 40.31 -7.34
CA ILE A 23 -3.36 38.96 -7.26
C ILE A 23 -3.76 38.34 -5.91
N PRO A 24 -4.43 37.17 -5.91
CA PRO A 24 -4.72 36.47 -4.67
C PRO A 24 -3.42 36.08 -3.92
N PRO A 25 -3.34 36.28 -2.60
CA PRO A 25 -2.10 36.05 -1.84
C PRO A 25 -1.65 34.58 -1.84
N GLU A 26 -2.56 33.64 -2.07
CA GLU A 26 -2.27 32.19 -2.14
C GLU A 26 -1.73 31.74 -3.50
N LEU A 27 -1.92 32.54 -4.55
CA LEU A 27 -1.58 32.14 -5.93
C LEU A 27 -0.07 31.88 -6.13
N PRO A 28 0.85 32.69 -5.58
CA PRO A 28 2.29 32.46 -5.75
C PRO A 28 2.77 31.12 -5.19
N ASP A 29 2.31 30.76 -3.99
CA ASP A 29 2.70 29.50 -3.33
C ASP A 29 2.10 28.27 -4.01
N LEU A 30 0.87 28.40 -4.53
CA LEU A 30 0.23 27.39 -5.35
C LEU A 30 1.05 27.09 -6.62
N LEU A 31 1.43 28.13 -7.35
CA LEU A 31 2.23 27.99 -8.57
C LEU A 31 3.60 27.41 -8.27
N LYS A 32 4.26 27.86 -7.21
CA LYS A 32 5.57 27.32 -6.77
C LYS A 32 5.50 25.82 -6.48
N SER A 33 4.46 25.37 -5.78
CA SER A 33 4.27 23.96 -5.42
C SER A 33 4.03 23.10 -6.65
N PHE A 34 3.19 23.58 -7.57
CA PHE A 34 2.96 22.93 -8.86
C PHE A 34 4.25 22.84 -9.70
N THR A 35 5.00 23.94 -9.84
CA THR A 35 6.25 23.93 -10.60
C THR A 35 7.28 22.97 -10.00
N LYS A 36 7.40 22.92 -8.67
CA LYS A 36 8.27 21.96 -7.98
C LYS A 36 7.84 20.51 -8.25
N HIS A 37 6.53 20.24 -8.28
CA HIS A 37 6.00 18.93 -8.63
C HIS A 37 6.40 18.52 -10.05
N ILE A 38 6.17 19.38 -11.05
CA ILE A 38 6.49 19.11 -12.46
C ILE A 38 7.98 18.93 -12.71
N ILE A 39 8.85 19.77 -12.11
CA ILE A 39 10.32 19.62 -12.26
C ILE A 39 10.78 18.27 -11.73
N ARG A 40 10.17 17.80 -10.64
CA ARG A 40 10.55 16.54 -10.00
C ARG A 40 10.02 15.32 -10.74
N THR A 41 8.80 15.39 -11.26
CA THR A 41 8.17 14.24 -11.94
C THR A 41 8.51 14.15 -13.42
N GLN A 42 8.99 15.23 -14.04
CA GLN A 42 9.32 15.33 -15.46
C GLN A 42 8.33 14.56 -16.37
N PRO A 43 7.03 14.89 -16.31
CA PRO A 43 6.01 14.09 -16.99
C PRO A 43 6.13 14.24 -18.50
N GLY A 44 5.99 13.13 -19.23
CA GLY A 44 5.98 13.13 -20.70
C GLY A 44 4.81 13.93 -21.30
N ASN A 45 3.69 14.04 -20.57
CA ASN A 45 2.54 14.88 -20.94
C ASN A 45 2.21 15.87 -19.83
N LEU A 46 2.67 17.11 -20.01
CA LEU A 46 2.47 18.19 -19.04
C LEU A 46 0.99 18.52 -18.82
N LEU A 47 0.16 18.51 -19.86
CA LEU A 47 -1.24 18.90 -19.76
C LEU A 47 -2.04 17.90 -18.93
N ALA A 48 -1.85 16.60 -19.17
CA ALA A 48 -2.47 15.53 -18.39
C ALA A 48 -2.05 15.58 -16.92
N ALA A 49 -0.75 15.72 -16.65
CA ALA A 49 -0.21 15.85 -15.30
C ALA A 49 -0.74 17.10 -14.57
N SER A 50 -0.92 18.21 -15.29
CA SER A 50 -1.49 19.43 -14.73
C SER A 50 -2.96 19.24 -14.34
N ALA A 51 -3.76 18.65 -15.22
CA ALA A 51 -5.17 18.38 -14.97
C ALA A 51 -5.35 17.48 -13.74
N GLU A 52 -4.56 16.42 -13.65
CA GLU A 52 -4.58 15.51 -12.51
C GLU A 52 -4.15 16.20 -11.21
N TYR A 53 -3.06 16.98 -11.24
CA TYR A 53 -2.55 17.71 -10.07
C TYR A 53 -3.61 18.66 -9.50
N PHE A 54 -4.23 19.49 -10.34
CA PHE A 54 -5.23 20.46 -9.89
C PHE A 54 -6.58 19.80 -9.53
N GLN A 55 -6.95 18.68 -10.16
CA GLN A 55 -8.14 17.91 -9.75
C GLN A 55 -7.97 17.27 -8.37
N ARG A 56 -6.77 16.78 -8.05
CA ARG A 56 -6.48 16.28 -6.70
C ARG A 56 -6.54 17.42 -5.68
N LEU A 57 -5.94 18.56 -6.01
CA LEU A 57 -5.89 19.71 -5.11
C LEU A 57 -7.27 20.37 -4.90
N SER A 58 -8.14 20.39 -5.91
CA SER A 58 -9.47 20.98 -5.79
C SER A 58 -10.39 20.16 -4.88
N LYS A 59 -10.30 18.83 -4.92
CA LYS A 59 -11.04 17.94 -4.01
C LYS A 59 -10.67 18.20 -2.55
N VAL A 60 -9.38 18.38 -2.28
CA VAL A 60 -8.88 18.75 -0.94
C VAL A 60 -9.49 20.08 -0.46
N LYS A 61 -9.60 21.09 -1.35
CA LYS A 61 -10.11 22.43 -0.97
C LYS A 61 -11.63 22.51 -0.83
N THR A 62 -12.41 21.62 -1.49
CA THR A 62 -13.87 21.59 -1.37
C THR A 62 -14.36 20.95 -0.06
N ASP A 63 -13.55 20.10 0.56
CA ASP A 63 -13.89 19.41 1.80
C ASP A 63 -13.71 20.33 3.03
N ASP A 64 -12.80 21.30 2.97
CA ASP A 64 -12.56 22.27 4.05
C ASP A 64 -13.61 23.40 4.13
N ALA A 65 -14.44 23.58 3.10
CA ALA A 65 -15.33 24.76 2.97
C ALA A 65 -16.82 24.50 3.27
N SER A 66 -17.25 23.25 3.50
CA SER A 66 -18.67 22.92 3.67
C SER A 66 -19.00 22.46 5.09
N GLY A 67 -19.18 23.42 6.00
CA GLY A 67 -19.82 23.20 7.29
C GLY A 67 -21.34 23.29 7.16
N ASN A 68 -22.04 22.17 6.95
CA ASN A 68 -23.38 21.87 7.47
C ASN A 68 -23.85 20.47 7.05
N GLY A 69 -24.33 19.71 8.02
CA GLY A 69 -24.46 18.26 7.95
C GLY A 69 -25.65 17.71 7.15
N ALA A 70 -25.39 16.63 6.44
CA ALA A 70 -26.32 15.54 6.20
C ALA A 70 -25.49 14.26 5.97
N GLN A 71 -25.82 13.22 6.72
CA GLN A 71 -25.14 11.92 6.72
C GLN A 71 -25.11 11.27 5.34
N ALA A 72 -23.90 11.13 4.80
CA ALA A 72 -23.51 9.95 4.05
C ALA A 72 -22.18 9.50 4.66
N ALA A 73 -22.15 8.29 5.21
CA ALA A 73 -20.94 7.68 5.74
C ALA A 73 -19.92 7.56 4.60
N ASN A 74 -18.92 8.43 4.60
CA ASN A 74 -17.67 8.20 3.90
C ASN A 74 -16.55 8.62 4.85
N PRO A 75 -15.56 7.76 5.12
CA PRO A 75 -14.46 8.07 6.02
C PRO A 75 -13.70 9.28 5.47
N ALA A 76 -13.23 10.12 6.39
CA ALA A 76 -12.39 11.28 6.12
C ALA A 76 -11.32 10.97 5.05
N PRO A 77 -10.88 11.95 4.23
CA PRO A 77 -9.76 11.71 3.32
C PRO A 77 -8.53 11.42 4.17
N SER A 78 -8.30 10.12 4.40
CA SER A 78 -7.07 9.59 4.95
C SER A 78 -5.96 10.19 4.11
N ALA A 79 -5.16 11.06 4.71
CA ALA A 79 -3.99 11.64 4.07
C ALA A 79 -3.23 10.48 3.44
N THR A 80 -3.33 10.34 2.11
CA THR A 80 -2.91 9.12 1.43
C THR A 80 -1.42 8.99 1.69
N LEU A 81 -1.04 7.95 2.42
CA LEU A 81 0.30 7.79 2.92
C LEU A 81 1.23 7.62 1.70
N SER A 82 1.95 8.69 1.36
CA SER A 82 2.84 8.71 0.21
C SER A 82 4.27 8.30 0.60
N LYS A 83 5.08 7.94 -0.41
CA LYS A 83 6.53 7.66 -0.26
C LYS A 83 7.26 8.70 0.60
N ILE A 84 6.91 9.98 0.47
CA ILE A 84 7.55 11.08 1.20
C ILE A 84 7.32 10.95 2.71
N HIS A 85 6.13 10.51 3.13
CA HIS A 85 5.82 10.32 4.55
C HIS A 85 6.59 9.10 5.12
N LEU A 86 6.68 8.01 4.35
CA LEU A 86 7.45 6.82 4.72
C LEU A 86 8.94 7.12 4.83
N GLU A 87 9.50 7.89 3.90
CA GLU A 87 10.90 8.32 3.91
C GLU A 87 11.20 9.21 5.13
N ALA A 88 10.35 10.22 5.36
CA ALA A 88 10.50 11.11 6.52
C ALA A 88 10.44 10.37 7.85
N PHE A 89 9.59 9.34 7.97
CA PHE A 89 9.51 8.49 9.15
C PHE A 89 10.76 7.61 9.30
N TYR A 90 11.15 6.91 8.23
CA TYR A 90 12.30 6.00 8.24
C TYR A 90 13.59 6.71 8.69
N GLN A 91 13.84 7.90 8.14
CA GLN A 91 15.04 8.70 8.45
C GLN A 91 15.14 9.14 9.93
N LYS A 92 14.04 9.12 10.70
CA LYS A 92 14.07 9.43 12.14
C LYS A 92 14.76 8.35 12.96
N PHE A 93 14.67 7.10 12.54
CA PHE A 93 15.18 5.94 13.29
C PHE A 93 16.36 5.26 12.60
N ALA A 94 16.52 5.42 11.28
CA ALA A 94 17.62 4.84 10.51
C ALA A 94 19.02 5.18 11.05
N ASN A 95 19.19 6.38 11.63
CA ASN A 95 20.47 6.82 12.20
C ASN A 95 20.68 6.38 13.65
N GLY A 96 19.68 5.77 14.28
CA GLY A 96 19.74 5.29 15.66
C GLY A 96 20.01 3.79 15.70
N ASN A 97 20.86 3.35 16.63
CA ASN A 97 21.08 1.92 16.88
C ASN A 97 19.99 1.34 17.82
N VAL A 98 18.73 1.71 17.59
CA VAL A 98 17.59 1.41 18.45
C VAL A 98 16.58 0.62 17.65
N GLU A 99 16.38 -0.65 17.95
CA GLU A 99 15.42 -1.52 17.25
C GLU A 99 13.98 -1.36 17.78
N VAL A 100 13.85 -1.03 19.06
CA VAL A 100 12.56 -0.94 19.75
C VAL A 100 12.41 0.43 20.40
N VAL A 101 11.32 1.11 20.07
CA VAL A 101 11.02 2.47 20.53
C VAL A 101 9.70 2.50 21.29
N SER A 102 9.50 3.55 22.07
CA SER A 102 8.24 3.75 22.79
C SER A 102 7.11 4.19 21.86
N LYS A 103 5.86 3.91 22.24
CA LYS A 103 4.67 4.43 21.55
C LYS A 103 4.73 5.95 21.36
N ARG A 104 5.19 6.67 22.37
CA ARG A 104 5.34 8.14 22.33
C ARG A 104 6.31 8.59 21.24
N GLU A 105 7.40 7.85 21.03
CA GLU A 105 8.38 8.14 19.98
C GLU A 105 7.81 7.88 18.58
N ILE A 106 7.04 6.80 18.40
CA ILE A 106 6.32 6.53 17.16
C ILE A 106 5.34 7.66 16.82
N GLU A 107 4.50 8.07 17.78
CA GLU A 107 3.52 9.15 17.58
C GLU A 107 4.20 10.48 17.24
N ASN A 108 5.32 10.80 17.89
CA ASN A 108 6.10 11.99 17.60
C ASN A 108 6.76 11.94 16.22
N ALA A 109 7.34 10.80 15.84
CA ALA A 109 7.96 10.59 14.53
C ALA A 109 6.91 10.66 13.41
N ALA A 110 5.77 10.00 13.59
CA ALA A 110 4.64 10.02 12.66
C ALA A 110 4.06 11.43 12.49
N ARG A 111 3.89 12.17 13.58
CA ARG A 111 3.49 13.59 13.53
C ARG A 111 4.49 14.44 12.75
N GLY A 112 5.79 14.23 12.98
CA GLY A 112 6.86 14.92 12.25
C GLY A 112 6.91 14.56 10.76
N ALA A 113 6.48 13.35 10.41
CA ALA A 113 6.37 12.86 9.03
C ALA A 113 5.01 13.16 8.38
N ASN A 114 4.14 13.93 9.04
CA ASN A 114 2.78 14.27 8.58
C ASN A 114 1.89 13.03 8.31
N ILE A 115 2.03 11.99 9.13
CA ILE A 115 1.20 10.78 9.09
C ILE A 115 -0.01 10.99 10.01
N ALA A 116 -1.21 10.66 9.51
CA ALA A 116 -2.45 10.78 10.27
C ALA A 116 -2.43 9.91 11.53
N ALA A 117 -2.95 10.43 12.64
CA ALA A 117 -3.00 9.71 13.91
C ALA A 117 -3.86 8.44 13.84
N ASP A 118 -4.86 8.41 12.96
CA ASP A 118 -5.70 7.24 12.73
C ASP A 118 -4.91 6.12 12.05
N ALA A 119 -4.12 6.43 11.02
CA ALA A 119 -3.23 5.45 10.38
C ALA A 119 -2.21 4.87 11.38
N VAL A 120 -1.65 5.70 12.26
CA VAL A 120 -0.77 5.21 13.34
C VAL A 120 -1.51 4.26 14.27
N ARG A 121 -2.75 4.58 14.64
CA ARG A 121 -3.56 3.74 15.54
C ARG A 121 -3.89 2.40 14.89
N ASP A 122 -4.30 2.41 13.63
CA ASP A 122 -4.65 1.21 12.88
C ASP A 122 -3.44 0.28 12.73
N VAL A 123 -2.27 0.83 12.42
CA VAL A 123 -1.02 0.05 12.33
C VAL A 123 -0.56 -0.47 13.71
N MET A 124 -0.72 0.32 14.78
CA MET A 124 -0.42 -0.14 16.14
C MET A 124 -1.32 -1.33 16.55
N LEU A 125 -2.60 -1.29 16.17
CA LEU A 125 -3.55 -2.38 16.40
C LEU A 125 -3.18 -3.61 15.58
N LEU A 126 -2.84 -3.44 14.29
CA LEU A 126 -2.42 -4.52 13.39
C LEU A 126 -1.12 -5.20 13.85
N GLY A 127 -0.21 -4.42 14.44
CA GLY A 127 1.02 -4.93 15.03
C GLY A 127 0.86 -5.56 16.42
N GLU A 128 -0.32 -5.45 17.03
CA GLU A 128 -0.59 -5.83 18.42
C GLU A 128 0.39 -5.20 19.44
N TRP A 129 0.87 -3.99 19.15
CA TRP A 129 1.85 -3.30 19.99
C TRP A 129 1.17 -2.36 20.99
N THR A 130 1.74 -2.28 22.20
CA THR A 130 1.24 -1.42 23.28
C THR A 130 2.21 -0.27 23.55
N GLU A 131 3.30 -0.54 24.26
CA GLU A 131 4.29 0.48 24.63
C GLU A 131 5.62 0.31 23.90
N ARG A 132 6.06 -0.93 23.67
CA ARG A 132 7.32 -1.26 23.00
C ARG A 132 7.06 -1.66 21.55
N VAL A 133 7.53 -0.84 20.62
CA VAL A 133 7.24 -0.98 19.19
C VAL A 133 8.54 -1.23 18.43
N PRO A 134 8.69 -2.38 17.74
CA PRO A 134 9.76 -2.55 16.76
C PRO A 134 9.51 -1.61 15.58
N TRP A 135 10.26 -0.51 15.50
CA TRP A 135 9.92 0.60 14.60
C TRP A 135 10.00 0.21 13.12
N LEU A 136 10.90 -0.70 12.75
CA LEU A 136 11.07 -1.16 11.37
C LEU A 136 9.86 -1.98 10.92
N LYS A 137 9.33 -2.84 11.81
CA LYS A 137 8.11 -3.62 11.58
C LYS A 137 6.87 -2.73 11.52
N PHE A 138 6.82 -1.70 12.36
CA PHE A 138 5.77 -0.67 12.29
C PHE A 138 5.82 0.08 10.95
N TRP A 139 7.02 0.46 10.51
CA TRP A 139 7.22 1.10 9.21
C TRP A 139 6.87 0.17 8.03
N ALA A 140 7.17 -1.13 8.13
CA ALA A 140 6.77 -2.12 7.14
C ALA A 140 5.23 -2.23 7.02
N LEU A 141 4.51 -2.23 8.14
CA LEU A 141 3.04 -2.20 8.12
C LEU A 141 2.49 -0.88 7.57
N LEU A 142 3.15 0.25 7.83
CA LEU A 142 2.80 1.52 7.20
C LEU A 142 2.96 1.42 5.68
N ALA A 143 4.07 0.87 5.18
CA ALA A 143 4.25 0.64 3.74
C ALA A 143 3.17 -0.30 3.17
N ALA A 144 2.88 -1.39 3.86
CA ALA A 144 1.82 -2.33 3.47
C ALA A 144 0.43 -1.69 3.47
N SER A 145 0.15 -0.70 4.33
CA SER A 145 -1.14 0.01 4.32
C SER A 145 -1.38 0.86 3.06
N THR A 146 -0.35 1.04 2.21
CA THR A 146 -0.45 1.79 0.94
C THR A 146 -0.74 0.92 -0.27
N THR A 147 -0.62 -0.40 -0.12
CA THR A 147 -0.73 -1.39 -1.20
C THR A 147 -1.61 -2.55 -0.77
N ASN A 148 -2.07 -3.35 -1.73
CA ASN A 148 -2.95 -4.49 -1.45
C ASN A 148 -2.26 -5.85 -1.63
N THR A 149 -0.98 -5.85 -2.00
CA THR A 149 -0.20 -7.07 -2.25
C THR A 149 1.17 -6.99 -1.57
N LEU A 150 1.72 -8.14 -1.18
CA LEU A 150 3.02 -8.23 -0.51
C LEU A 150 4.16 -7.68 -1.37
N ASP A 151 4.21 -8.07 -2.65
CA ASP A 151 5.24 -7.64 -3.60
C ASP A 151 5.28 -6.11 -3.73
N ALA A 152 4.11 -5.48 -3.86
CA ALA A 152 3.99 -4.03 -3.95
C ALA A 152 4.39 -3.36 -2.63
N ALA A 153 4.02 -3.92 -1.48
CA ALA A 153 4.39 -3.38 -0.16
C ALA A 153 5.91 -3.36 0.03
N VAL A 154 6.56 -4.48 -0.28
CA VAL A 154 8.01 -4.63 -0.20
C VAL A 154 8.70 -3.72 -1.23
N PHE A 155 8.12 -3.57 -2.42
CA PHE A 155 8.65 -2.65 -3.43
C PHE A 155 8.56 -1.18 -2.98
N VAL A 156 7.45 -0.75 -2.39
CA VAL A 156 7.31 0.60 -1.82
C VAL A 156 8.37 0.85 -0.73
N ALA A 157 8.62 -0.13 0.13
CA ALA A 157 9.69 -0.07 1.12
C ALA A 157 11.07 0.04 0.44
N ALA A 158 11.35 -0.77 -0.58
CA ALA A 158 12.59 -0.73 -1.34
C ALA A 158 12.83 0.61 -2.04
N GLU A 159 11.79 1.21 -2.62
CA GLU A 159 11.89 2.53 -3.24
C GLU A 159 12.29 3.62 -2.25
N VAL A 160 11.88 3.52 -0.99
CA VAL A 160 12.28 4.47 0.07
C VAL A 160 13.74 4.28 0.47
N LEU A 161 14.23 3.04 0.47
CA LEU A 161 15.60 2.71 0.84
C LEU A 161 16.61 2.85 -0.30
N ALA A 162 16.15 2.95 -1.53
CA ALA A 162 17.00 2.94 -2.71
C ALA A 162 17.92 4.16 -2.78
N ASP A 163 19.23 3.93 -2.89
CA ASP A 163 20.21 4.94 -3.27
C ASP A 163 20.78 4.57 -4.66
N GLN A 164 20.65 5.47 -5.62
CA GLN A 164 21.00 5.23 -7.04
C GLN A 164 20.39 3.94 -7.62
N GLY A 165 19.23 3.51 -7.12
CA GLY A 165 18.54 2.28 -7.54
C GLY A 165 19.06 0.99 -6.90
N ARG A 166 20.03 1.08 -5.98
CA ARG A 166 20.49 -0.05 -5.15
C ARG A 166 19.84 -0.01 -3.78
N VAL A 167 19.50 -1.19 -3.26
CA VAL A 167 18.77 -1.34 -2.00
C VAL A 167 19.51 -2.32 -1.09
N PRO A 168 19.68 -2.02 0.21
CA PRO A 168 20.25 -2.96 1.17
C PRO A 168 19.38 -4.20 1.35
N THR A 169 19.93 -5.39 1.07
CA THR A 169 19.17 -6.65 1.09
C THR A 169 18.72 -7.04 2.49
N ALA A 170 19.53 -6.78 3.52
CA ALA A 170 19.23 -7.14 4.91
C ALA A 170 17.90 -6.55 5.41
N ILE A 171 17.66 -5.26 5.13
CA ILE A 171 16.45 -4.56 5.59
C ILE A 171 15.23 -5.05 4.80
N ILE A 172 15.38 -5.26 3.50
CA ILE A 172 14.30 -5.77 2.65
C ILE A 172 13.88 -7.18 3.03
N VAL A 173 14.84 -8.04 3.33
CA VAL A 173 14.58 -9.40 3.79
C VAL A 173 13.84 -9.37 5.12
N GLU A 174 14.25 -8.51 6.06
CA GLU A 174 13.52 -8.37 7.33
C GLU A 174 12.07 -7.90 7.12
N VAL A 175 11.86 -6.92 6.23
CA VAL A 175 10.52 -6.42 5.87
C VAL A 175 9.69 -7.53 5.20
N LEU A 176 10.26 -8.22 4.22
CA LEU A 176 9.60 -9.30 3.47
C LEU A 176 9.22 -10.46 4.37
N SER A 177 10.13 -10.98 5.19
CA SER A 177 9.84 -12.07 6.12
C SER A 177 8.78 -11.67 7.15
N PHE A 178 8.82 -10.41 7.64
CA PHE A 178 7.82 -9.94 8.61
C PHE A 178 6.42 -9.80 8.00
N LEU A 179 6.32 -9.25 6.79
CA LEU A 179 5.05 -9.09 6.09
C LEU A 179 4.51 -10.43 5.57
N GLY A 180 5.38 -11.29 5.03
CA GLY A 180 5.01 -12.62 4.53
C GLY A 180 4.47 -13.55 5.62
N GLN A 181 4.96 -13.45 6.86
CA GLN A 181 4.38 -14.20 8.00
C GLN A 181 2.94 -13.77 8.35
N ARG A 182 2.53 -12.58 7.92
CA ARG A 182 1.21 -11.99 8.21
C ARG A 182 0.27 -12.05 7.01
N ASP A 183 0.78 -12.38 5.84
CA ASP A 183 0.01 -12.42 4.61
C ASP A 183 -0.62 -13.81 4.44
N PRO A 184 -1.97 -13.93 4.43
CA PRO A 184 -2.65 -15.21 4.27
C PRO A 184 -2.61 -15.76 2.84
N ASP A 185 -2.38 -14.90 1.84
CA ASP A 185 -2.41 -15.26 0.43
C ASP A 185 -1.05 -15.80 -0.05
N VAL A 186 0.02 -15.47 0.67
CA VAL A 186 1.37 -15.94 0.37
C VAL A 186 1.58 -17.30 1.04
N GLY A 187 1.66 -18.35 0.21
CA GLY A 187 1.84 -19.73 0.68
C GLY A 187 2.96 -19.88 1.70
N ILE A 188 2.80 -20.82 2.63
CA ILE A 188 3.73 -21.08 3.75
C ILE A 188 5.13 -21.34 3.17
N GLY A 189 6.03 -20.37 3.33
CA GLY A 189 7.44 -20.46 2.89
C GLY A 189 7.78 -19.76 1.57
N GLN A 190 6.80 -19.21 0.84
CA GLN A 190 7.04 -18.53 -0.44
C GLN A 190 7.81 -17.20 -0.21
N ALA A 191 7.44 -16.44 0.82
CA ALA A 191 8.20 -15.26 1.26
C ALA A 191 9.62 -15.61 1.74
N ASP A 192 9.82 -16.78 2.34
CA ASP A 192 11.13 -17.24 2.80
C ASP A 192 12.05 -17.61 1.63
N ILE A 193 11.51 -18.27 0.60
CA ILE A 193 12.23 -18.55 -0.65
C ILE A 193 12.66 -17.24 -1.33
N ALA A 194 11.74 -16.28 -1.43
CA ALA A 194 12.06 -14.95 -1.96
C ALA A 194 13.16 -14.25 -1.14
N ALA A 195 13.11 -14.34 0.19
CA ALA A 195 14.13 -13.81 1.07
C ALA A 195 15.51 -14.47 0.85
N GLU A 196 15.57 -15.80 0.75
CA GLU A 196 16.82 -16.53 0.46
C GLU A 196 17.42 -16.11 -0.90
N ASN A 197 16.57 -15.97 -1.92
CA ASN A 197 17.00 -15.53 -3.25
C ASN A 197 17.53 -14.08 -3.23
N ILE A 198 16.91 -13.18 -2.47
CA ILE A 198 17.38 -11.80 -2.30
C ILE A 198 18.74 -11.78 -1.57
N LEU A 199 18.92 -12.59 -0.53
CA LEU A 199 20.20 -12.69 0.18
C LEU A 199 21.32 -13.27 -0.69
N ALA A 200 20.99 -14.18 -1.61
CA ALA A 200 21.96 -14.80 -2.51
C ALA A 200 22.58 -13.80 -3.51
N VAL A 201 21.90 -12.68 -3.81
CA VAL A 201 22.43 -11.62 -4.69
C VAL A 201 23.61 -10.88 -4.03
N GLY A 202 23.56 -10.69 -2.70
CA GLY A 202 24.63 -10.03 -1.95
C GLY A 202 24.08 -9.03 -0.91
N THR A 203 24.89 -8.02 -0.57
CA THR A 203 24.53 -6.98 0.42
C THR A 203 23.62 -5.90 -0.14
N GLU A 204 23.66 -5.70 -1.45
CA GLU A 204 22.85 -4.73 -2.18
C GLU A 204 22.27 -5.37 -3.44
N ILE A 205 21.01 -5.05 -3.74
CA ILE A 205 20.29 -5.53 -4.92
C ILE A 205 19.77 -4.34 -5.73
N GLN A 206 19.73 -4.45 -7.06
CA GLN A 206 19.13 -3.44 -7.92
C GLN A 206 17.60 -3.52 -7.85
N LEU A 207 16.89 -2.39 -7.85
CA LEU A 207 15.41 -2.36 -7.81
C LEU A 207 14.75 -3.23 -8.90
N ASP A 208 15.30 -3.24 -10.11
CA ASP A 208 14.77 -4.04 -11.24
C ASP A 208 14.94 -5.55 -11.02
N GLU A 209 16.03 -5.96 -10.36
CA GLU A 209 16.30 -7.35 -10.01
C GLU A 209 15.43 -7.78 -8.82
N LEU A 210 15.28 -6.91 -7.82
CA LEU A 210 14.37 -7.13 -6.69
C LEU A 210 12.93 -7.32 -7.17
N ARG A 211 12.46 -6.49 -8.12
CA ARG A 211 11.14 -6.62 -8.73
C ARG A 211 10.96 -8.00 -9.36
N GLN A 212 11.93 -8.47 -10.15
CA GLN A 212 11.86 -9.78 -10.80
C GLN A 212 11.79 -10.92 -9.80
N ILE A 213 12.54 -10.85 -8.70
CA ILE A 213 12.50 -11.87 -7.65
C ILE A 213 11.15 -11.86 -6.93
N LEU A 214 10.63 -10.68 -6.58
CA LEU A 214 9.32 -10.58 -5.92
C LEU A 214 8.18 -11.04 -6.84
N GLU A 215 8.20 -10.69 -8.12
CA GLU A 215 7.18 -11.13 -9.09
C GLU A 215 7.22 -12.64 -9.32
N ARG A 216 8.41 -13.26 -9.23
CA ARG A 216 8.58 -14.71 -9.40
C ARG A 216 8.24 -15.50 -8.14
N ASP A 217 8.68 -15.00 -6.99
CA ASP A 217 8.75 -15.78 -5.75
C ASP A 217 7.85 -15.25 -4.62
N ALA A 218 7.22 -14.08 -4.73
CA ALA A 218 6.35 -13.53 -3.69
C ALA A 218 4.91 -13.33 -4.17
N VAL A 219 4.62 -13.55 -5.45
CA VAL A 219 3.25 -13.52 -5.99
C VAL A 219 2.58 -14.86 -5.70
N PRO A 220 1.35 -14.88 -5.17
CA PRO A 220 0.59 -16.11 -5.00
C PRO A 220 0.47 -16.81 -6.37
N ALA A 221 0.71 -18.12 -6.39
CA ALA A 221 0.35 -18.93 -7.56
C ALA A 221 -1.11 -18.60 -7.91
N PRO A 222 -1.45 -18.40 -9.20
CA PRO A 222 -2.83 -18.18 -9.58
C PRO A 222 -3.66 -19.28 -8.93
N PHE A 223 -4.69 -18.86 -8.18
CA PHE A 223 -5.67 -19.74 -7.56
C PHE A 223 -5.92 -20.87 -8.54
N ASP A 224 -5.53 -22.09 -8.16
CA ASP A 224 -5.92 -23.28 -8.90
C ASP A 224 -7.44 -23.28 -8.74
N ALA A 225 -8.11 -22.66 -9.71
CA ALA A 225 -9.53 -22.76 -9.90
C ALA A 225 -9.70 -24.22 -10.31
N GLY A 226 -9.69 -25.07 -9.28
CA GLY A 226 -10.03 -26.47 -9.37
C GLY A 226 -11.26 -26.55 -10.25
N GLU A 227 -11.10 -27.35 -11.28
CA GLU A 227 -12.16 -27.81 -12.15
C GLU A 227 -13.26 -28.45 -11.27
N ASP A 228 -14.14 -27.64 -10.69
CA ASP A 228 -15.48 -28.10 -10.30
C ASP A 228 -16.37 -28.00 -11.55
N GLU A 229 -15.94 -28.71 -12.60
CA GLU A 229 -16.88 -29.21 -13.60
C GLU A 229 -17.78 -30.21 -12.89
N GLN A 230 -18.94 -29.71 -12.48
CA GLN A 230 -20.23 -30.41 -12.40
C GLN A 230 -20.14 -31.91 -12.77
N GLN A 231 -19.91 -32.76 -11.77
CA GLN A 231 -20.51 -34.08 -11.76
C GLN A 231 -21.61 -34.05 -10.71
N GLU A 232 -22.77 -33.55 -11.13
CA GLU A 232 -24.05 -33.96 -10.55
C GLU A 232 -24.14 -35.48 -10.73
N GLN A 233 -23.64 -36.24 -9.74
CA GLN A 233 -24.10 -37.59 -9.52
C GLN A 233 -25.48 -37.45 -8.88
N GLU A 234 -26.51 -37.47 -9.73
CA GLU A 234 -27.87 -37.83 -9.34
C GLU A 234 -27.81 -39.22 -8.68
N GLU A 235 -27.73 -39.27 -7.35
CA GLU A 235 -28.10 -40.46 -6.60
C GLU A 235 -29.63 -40.60 -6.69
N ASP A 236 -30.07 -41.41 -7.66
CA ASP A 236 -31.43 -41.94 -7.73
C ASP A 236 -31.57 -43.09 -6.71
N PRO A 237 -32.39 -42.96 -5.66
CA PRO A 237 -32.54 -43.99 -4.67
C PRO A 237 -33.75 -44.87 -5.01
N GLU A 238 -33.69 -45.68 -6.06
CA GLU A 238 -34.70 -46.71 -6.26
C GLU A 238 -34.21 -47.91 -7.09
N ALA A 239 -34.50 -49.10 -6.56
CA ALA A 239 -34.44 -50.42 -7.19
C ALA A 239 -33.14 -51.24 -7.07
N GLU A 240 -32.97 -51.92 -5.92
CA GLU A 240 -32.62 -53.34 -5.95
C GLU A 240 -33.57 -54.11 -5.03
N GLN A 241 -34.66 -54.57 -5.64
CA GLN A 241 -35.52 -55.62 -5.12
C GLN A 241 -34.78 -56.96 -5.21
N GLU A 242 -34.73 -57.65 -4.08
CA GLU A 242 -35.12 -59.05 -3.94
C GLU A 242 -34.80 -59.99 -5.12
N GLN A 243 -33.76 -60.80 -4.98
CA GLN A 243 -33.82 -62.27 -5.13
C GLN A 243 -32.42 -62.86 -4.99
N GLU A 244 -32.19 -63.59 -3.90
CA GLU A 244 -31.57 -64.92 -3.99
C GLU A 244 -31.88 -65.66 -2.68
N GLN A 245 -32.91 -66.50 -2.78
CA GLN A 245 -33.22 -67.56 -1.83
C GLN A 245 -32.18 -68.68 -1.97
N GLU A 246 -32.20 -69.57 -0.97
CA GLU A 246 -31.68 -70.95 -0.99
C GLU A 246 -30.18 -71.13 -0.74
N GLN A 247 -29.79 -71.41 0.51
CA GLN A 247 -29.84 -72.78 1.08
C GLN A 247 -29.11 -72.86 2.44
N GLU A 248 -29.90 -73.24 3.45
CA GLU A 248 -29.64 -74.11 4.61
C GLU A 248 -28.35 -74.98 4.62
N PRO A 249 -27.83 -75.41 5.81
CA PRO A 249 -28.61 -76.24 6.72
C PRO A 249 -28.53 -75.97 8.23
N GLU A 250 -29.61 -76.46 8.85
CA GLU A 250 -29.92 -76.68 10.25
C GLU A 250 -28.82 -77.44 11.02
N GLU A 251 -28.53 -77.03 12.26
CA GLU A 251 -28.21 -77.97 13.35
C GLU A 251 -28.48 -77.33 14.74
N GLU A 252 -29.72 -77.46 15.21
CA GLU A 252 -30.15 -77.39 16.61
C GLU A 252 -31.10 -78.60 16.77
N ALA A 253 -31.19 -79.39 17.83
CA ALA A 253 -30.62 -79.49 19.16
C ALA A 253 -30.80 -80.98 19.56
N GLU A 254 -30.16 -81.55 20.58
CA GLU A 254 -30.54 -81.54 22.00
C GLU A 254 -30.05 -82.91 22.57
N PRO A 255 -29.85 -83.10 23.89
CA PRO A 255 -31.02 -83.42 24.69
C PRO A 255 -31.05 -82.78 26.08
N THR A 256 -32.29 -82.59 26.48
CA THR A 256 -32.82 -82.21 27.77
C THR A 256 -32.43 -83.13 28.93
N ASP A 257 -32.53 -82.53 30.12
CA ASP A 257 -32.05 -82.93 31.45
C ASP A 257 -32.80 -84.12 32.10
N GLU A 258 -32.13 -84.70 33.11
CA GLU A 258 -32.54 -85.56 34.23
C GLU A 258 -33.95 -86.23 34.29
N ALA A 259 -33.96 -87.57 34.42
CA ALA A 259 -34.44 -88.33 35.60
C ALA A 259 -34.29 -89.86 35.43
#